data_AF-A0A936AKF5-F1
#
_entry.id   AF-A0A936AKF5-F1
#
_cell.length_a   1.000
_cell.length_b   1.000
_cell.length_c   1.000
_cell.angle_alpha   90.00
_cell.angle_beta   90.00
_cell.angle_gamma   90.00
#
_symmetry.space_group_name_H-M   'P 1'
#
loop_
_entity.id
_entity.type
_entity.pdbx_description
1 polymer ?
#
loop_
_entity_poly.entity_id
_entity_poly.type
_entity_poly.pdbx_seq_one_letter_code
_entity_poly.pdbx_strand_id
1 'polypeptide(L)'
;MILASAGTAGRSSRALFIIFLLVTLFYSVASEARAQSIDAEEQYMVRLINEYRAQNGLSQLKISVALTRSADWMGADMIANNYFGHIDSLGRDPFVRMTAFNYNYNGYRGENLAAGYDDAVRTINQWKTSQTHNSVMLNSNFNVIGISRVYGAASRYRYYWTTDFGSYIDQTFDGTQSVRTVNAANYSQTVSPDALAASFGTQMTSSTASAPATPLPTSLGGISVTVNNVNAPLLFVSPTQINYLIPSGIGSGIAQIVVKNGAAIIATGTVTVDYISPSIFTVSANGSGTAAAQTTFDGVSFHAAANTDGSARALSVGTSTRPNYLILYGTGLRRRSSLSGVQVSIGGLAAQVNFAGAHPVYGGLDQLNVRLPLELRGRGLVDVNVIADGRSANTVKVNVGN
;
A
#
# COMPACT_ATOMS: atom_id res chain seq x y z
N MET A 1 -40.25 -9.39 4.99
CA MET A 1 -40.05 -8.25 4.07
C MET A 1 -40.00 -6.94 4.86
N ILE A 2 -39.11 -6.87 5.86
CA ILE A 2 -38.87 -5.72 6.72
C ILE A 2 -37.35 -5.69 6.91
N LEU A 3 -36.71 -4.52 6.92
CA LEU A 3 -35.25 -4.22 6.84
C LEU A 3 -34.73 -3.79 5.45
N ALA A 4 -35.51 -3.00 4.71
CA ALA A 4 -34.98 -2.23 3.58
C ALA A 4 -35.17 -0.70 3.71
N SER A 5 -35.67 -0.18 4.84
CA SER A 5 -35.66 1.26 5.09
C SER A 5 -35.40 1.54 6.57
N ALA A 6 -34.45 2.43 6.84
CA ALA A 6 -34.25 3.01 8.16
C ALA A 6 -33.92 4.49 7.99
N GLY A 7 -34.86 5.32 8.45
CA GLY A 7 -34.85 6.76 8.40
C GLY A 7 -33.76 7.44 9.24
N THR A 8 -33.78 8.76 9.13
CA THR A 8 -32.70 9.73 9.35
C THR A 8 -32.33 10.03 10.82
N ALA A 9 -32.92 9.36 11.81
CA ALA A 9 -32.84 9.79 13.22
C ALA A 9 -31.68 9.21 14.07
N GLY A 10 -30.75 8.44 13.49
CA GLY A 10 -29.65 7.78 14.24
C GLY A 10 -28.23 8.10 13.76
N ARG A 11 -28.01 9.23 13.07
CA ARG A 11 -26.79 9.49 12.29
C ARG A 11 -25.49 9.67 13.10
N SER A 12 -25.52 10.07 14.38
CA SER A 12 -24.30 10.47 15.11
C SER A 12 -23.45 9.31 15.64
N SER A 13 -24.05 8.19 16.07
CA SER A 13 -23.32 7.01 16.55
C SER A 13 -22.97 6.02 15.43
N ARG A 14 -23.69 6.06 14.30
CA ARG A 14 -23.46 5.21 13.10
C ARG A 14 -22.21 5.61 12.31
N ALA A 15 -21.93 6.91 12.24
CA ALA A 15 -20.78 7.45 11.50
C ALA A 15 -19.48 7.29 12.29
N LEU A 16 -19.49 7.51 13.61
CA LEU A 16 -18.29 7.44 14.44
C LEU A 16 -17.67 6.03 14.47
N PHE A 17 -18.46 4.95 14.58
CA PHE A 17 -17.87 3.61 14.69
C PHE A 17 -17.27 3.09 13.37
N ILE A 18 -17.89 3.36 12.21
CA ILE A 18 -17.41 2.86 10.89
C ILE A 18 -16.27 3.74 10.34
N ILE A 19 -16.31 5.05 10.59
CA ILE A 19 -15.20 5.96 10.25
C ILE A 19 -14.01 5.74 11.19
N PHE A 20 -14.23 5.50 12.49
CA PHE A 20 -13.14 5.15 13.41
C PHE A 20 -12.54 3.79 13.06
N LEU A 21 -13.34 2.80 12.62
CA LEU A 21 -12.82 1.52 12.10
C LEU A 21 -11.97 1.74 10.84
N LEU A 22 -12.46 2.46 9.81
CA LEU A 22 -11.68 2.69 8.59
C LEU A 22 -10.51 3.69 8.72
N VAL A 23 -10.44 4.52 9.78
CA VAL A 23 -9.35 5.50 9.95
C VAL A 23 -8.33 5.06 11.03
N THR A 24 -8.73 4.31 12.06
CA THR A 24 -7.79 3.79 13.09
C THR A 24 -7.21 2.41 12.76
N LEU A 25 -7.82 1.62 11.86
CA LEU A 25 -7.26 0.34 11.42
C LEU A 25 -5.95 0.46 10.63
N PHE A 26 -5.54 1.67 10.21
CA PHE A 26 -4.37 1.87 9.35
C PHE A 26 -3.16 2.50 10.06
N TYR A 27 -3.23 2.70 11.39
CA TYR A 27 -2.16 3.35 12.15
C TYR A 27 -1.07 2.42 12.70
N SER A 28 -1.19 1.09 12.59
CA SER A 28 -0.25 0.20 13.30
C SER A 28 0.07 -1.12 12.61
N VAL A 29 0.78 -1.06 11.48
CA VAL A 29 1.91 -1.98 11.19
C VAL A 29 2.73 -1.39 10.03
N ALA A 30 3.66 -0.50 10.37
CA ALA A 30 4.73 -0.07 9.48
C ALA A 30 6.07 -0.18 10.21
N SER A 31 6.32 -1.32 10.84
CA SER A 31 7.68 -1.73 11.14
C SER A 31 7.94 -3.02 10.38
N GLU A 32 8.44 -2.86 9.15
CA GLU A 32 9.52 -3.65 8.54
C GLU A 32 9.51 -3.42 7.02
N ALA A 33 10.73 -3.30 6.46
CA ALA A 33 11.08 -3.01 5.08
C ALA A 33 10.94 -1.53 4.61
N ARG A 34 11.98 -0.73 4.90
CA ARG A 34 12.29 0.50 4.14
C ARG A 34 12.65 0.10 2.70
N ALA A 35 11.72 0.22 1.75
CA ALA A 35 12.07 0.22 0.33
C ALA A 35 12.61 1.60 -0.07
N GLN A 36 13.54 1.59 -1.02
CA GLN A 36 14.40 2.71 -1.37
C GLN A 36 13.98 3.25 -2.74
N SER A 37 13.92 4.58 -2.88
CA SER A 37 13.45 5.26 -4.09
C SER A 37 14.33 6.44 -4.45
N ILE A 38 14.39 6.73 -5.74
CA ILE A 38 14.93 7.99 -6.30
C ILE A 38 13.76 8.83 -6.83
N ASP A 39 13.88 10.16 -6.76
CA ASP A 39 12.92 11.15 -7.21
C ASP A 39 12.85 11.26 -8.75
N ALA A 40 11.90 12.05 -9.25
CA ALA A 40 11.65 12.18 -10.69
C ALA A 40 12.84 12.80 -11.46
N GLU A 41 13.59 13.69 -10.84
CA GLU A 41 14.72 14.38 -11.46
C GLU A 41 15.95 13.46 -11.50
N GLU A 42 16.15 12.64 -10.47
CA GLU A 42 17.15 11.57 -10.43
C GLU A 42 16.84 10.48 -11.47
N GLN A 43 15.58 10.05 -11.59
CA GLN A 43 15.16 9.14 -12.67
C GLN A 43 15.45 9.74 -14.05
N TYR A 44 15.20 11.04 -14.21
CA TYR A 44 15.47 11.72 -15.46
C TYR A 44 16.98 11.78 -15.76
N MET A 45 17.81 12.05 -14.75
CA MET A 45 19.27 11.97 -14.87
C MET A 45 19.75 10.58 -15.31
N VAL A 46 19.26 9.50 -14.68
CA VAL A 46 19.64 8.13 -15.08
C VAL A 46 19.24 7.85 -16.53
N ARG A 47 18.07 8.33 -16.96
CA ARG A 47 17.63 8.23 -18.36
C ARG A 47 18.57 8.96 -19.30
N LEU A 48 18.93 10.21 -19.00
CA LEU A 48 19.86 11.01 -19.81
C LEU A 48 21.24 10.36 -19.92
N ILE A 49 21.76 9.79 -18.83
CA ILE A 49 23.02 9.03 -18.83
C ILE A 49 22.89 7.80 -19.73
N ASN A 50 21.81 7.04 -19.62
CA ASN A 50 21.57 5.84 -20.43
C ASN A 50 21.36 6.16 -21.92
N GLU A 51 20.67 7.25 -22.26
CA GLU A 51 20.54 7.74 -23.63
C GLU A 51 21.91 8.15 -24.19
N TYR A 52 22.73 8.85 -23.40
CA TYR A 52 24.07 9.24 -23.81
C TYR A 52 25.00 8.02 -23.99
N ARG A 53 24.90 7.02 -23.11
CA ARG A 53 25.61 5.73 -23.26
C ARG A 53 25.18 5.01 -24.54
N ALA A 54 23.88 4.95 -24.83
CA ALA A 54 23.36 4.34 -26.05
C ALA A 54 23.86 5.05 -27.32
N GLN A 55 23.92 6.39 -27.32
CA GLN A 55 24.52 7.17 -28.41
C GLN A 55 26.00 6.84 -28.66
N ASN A 56 26.69 6.31 -27.66
CA ASN A 56 28.09 5.89 -27.73
C ASN A 56 28.24 4.35 -27.82
N GLY A 57 27.17 3.62 -28.15
CA GLY A 57 27.21 2.17 -28.38
C GLY A 57 27.34 1.33 -27.10
N LEU A 58 27.01 1.88 -25.94
CA LEU A 58 27.12 1.21 -24.64
C LEU A 58 25.76 0.73 -24.12
N SER A 59 25.78 -0.35 -23.34
CA SER A 59 24.59 -0.86 -22.65
C SER A 59 24.09 0.08 -21.55
N GLN A 60 22.79 0.06 -21.33
CA GLN A 60 22.12 0.81 -20.28
C GLN A 60 22.50 0.28 -18.89
N LEU A 61 22.66 1.20 -17.94
CA LEU A 61 22.85 0.93 -16.53
C LEU A 61 21.50 0.71 -15.85
N LYS A 62 21.44 -0.28 -14.95
CA LYS A 62 20.30 -0.50 -14.04
C LYS A 62 20.52 0.25 -12.73
N ILE A 63 19.45 0.67 -12.04
CA ILE A 63 19.62 1.39 -10.78
C ILE A 63 19.88 0.39 -9.65
N SER A 64 21.02 0.49 -8.97
CA SER A 64 21.46 -0.38 -7.87
C SER A 64 20.96 0.15 -6.53
N VAL A 65 20.37 -0.73 -5.70
CA VAL A 65 19.94 -0.39 -4.34
C VAL A 65 21.13 0.00 -3.47
N ALA A 66 22.21 -0.79 -3.46
CA ALA A 66 23.36 -0.54 -2.60
C ALA A 66 24.10 0.76 -2.98
N LEU A 67 24.30 0.99 -4.28
CA LEU A 67 24.95 2.21 -4.77
C LEU A 67 24.10 3.45 -4.52
N THR A 68 22.77 3.38 -4.64
CA THR A 68 21.89 4.51 -4.28
C THR A 68 22.02 4.85 -2.79
N ARG A 69 22.16 3.86 -1.88
CA ARG A 69 22.40 4.16 -0.44
C ARG A 69 23.71 4.88 -0.20
N SER A 70 24.75 4.43 -0.91
CA SER A 70 26.07 5.06 -0.87
C SER A 70 26.02 6.51 -1.37
N ALA A 71 25.33 6.75 -2.48
CA ALA A 71 25.13 8.08 -3.04
C ALA A 71 24.31 8.99 -2.10
N ASP A 72 23.23 8.47 -1.50
CA ASP A 72 22.38 9.19 -0.54
C ASP A 72 23.16 9.63 0.69
N TRP A 73 23.97 8.72 1.24
CA TRP A 73 24.87 9.05 2.34
C TRP A 73 25.81 10.18 1.94
N MET A 74 26.45 10.07 0.78
CA MET A 74 27.43 11.04 0.34
C MET A 74 26.82 12.44 0.11
N GLY A 75 25.64 12.49 -0.50
CA GLY A 75 24.89 13.74 -0.65
C GLY A 75 24.57 14.38 0.70
N ALA A 76 23.98 13.61 1.61
CA ALA A 76 23.65 14.09 2.95
C ALA A 76 24.89 14.57 3.73
N ASP A 77 26.01 13.85 3.58
CA ASP A 77 27.26 14.14 4.25
C ASP A 77 27.90 15.45 3.76
N MET A 78 27.94 15.68 2.43
CA MET A 78 28.40 16.93 1.83
C MET A 78 27.60 18.14 2.30
N ILE A 79 26.27 17.99 2.46
CA ILE A 79 25.42 19.04 3.00
C ILE A 79 25.70 19.28 4.48
N ALA A 80 25.70 18.22 5.29
CA ALA A 80 25.82 18.30 6.74
C ALA A 80 27.15 18.93 7.17
N ASN A 81 28.22 18.62 6.44
CA ASN A 81 29.57 19.10 6.72
C ASN A 81 30.01 20.25 5.80
N ASN A 82 29.10 20.74 4.95
CA ASN A 82 29.29 21.89 4.07
C ASN A 82 30.57 21.85 3.22
N TYR A 83 30.84 20.71 2.57
CA TYR A 83 32.01 20.51 1.71
C TYR A 83 31.62 19.88 0.37
N PHE A 84 32.59 19.82 -0.54
CA PHE A 84 32.46 19.12 -1.82
C PHE A 84 33.75 18.35 -2.10
N GLY A 85 33.68 17.03 -2.16
CA GLY A 85 34.83 16.14 -2.36
C GLY A 85 34.40 14.68 -2.33
N HIS A 86 35.28 13.76 -2.72
CA HIS A 86 34.98 12.32 -2.83
C HIS A 86 35.13 11.52 -1.52
N ILE A 87 35.88 12.06 -0.57
CA ILE A 87 36.11 11.44 0.74
C ILE A 87 35.02 11.93 1.70
N ASP A 88 34.29 11.00 2.30
CA ASP A 88 33.24 11.36 3.25
C ASP A 88 33.79 11.84 4.61
N SER A 89 32.94 12.41 5.45
CA SER A 89 33.33 12.93 6.78
C SER A 89 33.86 11.87 7.74
N LEU A 90 33.67 10.58 7.42
CA LEU A 90 34.23 9.45 8.17
C LEU A 90 35.61 9.03 7.62
N GLY A 91 36.14 9.72 6.62
CA GLY A 91 37.42 9.43 6.00
C GLY A 91 37.37 8.28 4.99
N ARG A 92 36.18 7.86 4.55
CA ARG A 92 36.03 6.77 3.57
C ARG A 92 36.13 7.33 2.16
N ASP A 93 36.95 6.69 1.33
CA ASP A 93 36.87 6.88 -0.12
C ASP A 93 35.56 6.30 -0.68
N PRO A 94 35.19 6.63 -1.93
CA PRO A 94 33.93 6.19 -2.52
C PRO A 94 33.75 4.67 -2.52
N PHE A 95 34.82 3.90 -2.71
CA PHE A 95 34.76 2.45 -2.79
C PHE A 95 34.63 1.79 -1.42
N VAL A 96 35.29 2.35 -0.41
CA VAL A 96 35.10 1.97 1.00
C VAL A 96 33.66 2.29 1.43
N ARG A 97 33.12 3.45 1.03
CA ARG A 97 31.72 3.82 1.30
C ARG A 97 30.74 2.87 0.62
N MET A 98 30.88 2.59 -0.68
CA MET A 98 30.06 1.61 -1.40
C MET A 98 30.07 0.23 -0.72
N THR A 99 31.24 -0.20 -0.24
CA THR A 99 31.40 -1.47 0.50
C THR A 99 30.62 -1.45 1.82
N ALA A 100 30.65 -0.33 2.56
CA ALA A 100 29.88 -0.16 3.80
C ALA A 100 28.36 -0.17 3.58
N PHE A 101 27.90 0.08 2.35
CA PHE A 101 26.49 -0.05 1.94
C PHE A 101 26.17 -1.39 1.24
N ASN A 102 27.00 -2.41 1.46
CA ASN A 102 26.86 -3.78 0.95
C ASN A 102 27.10 -3.97 -0.56
N TYR A 103 27.69 -2.99 -1.25
CA TYR A 103 28.19 -3.21 -2.62
C TYR A 103 29.63 -3.76 -2.58
N ASN A 104 29.77 -4.98 -2.04
CA ASN A 104 31.07 -5.66 -1.83
C ASN A 104 31.30 -6.74 -2.90
N TYR A 105 31.50 -6.31 -4.14
CA TYR A 105 31.75 -7.20 -5.28
C TYR A 105 33.08 -6.89 -5.94
N ASN A 106 33.74 -7.92 -6.46
CA ASN A 106 34.93 -7.75 -7.29
C ASN A 106 34.53 -7.07 -8.60
N GLY A 107 35.35 -6.11 -9.04
CA GLY A 107 35.18 -5.46 -10.34
C GLY A 107 35.35 -3.94 -10.27
N TYR A 108 34.82 -3.28 -11.30
CA TYR A 108 34.99 -1.86 -11.52
C TYR A 108 33.95 -1.06 -10.72
N ARG A 109 34.40 0.04 -10.13
CA ARG A 109 33.56 1.04 -9.44
C ARG A 109 33.98 2.43 -9.90
N GLY A 110 33.07 3.40 -9.81
CA GLY A 110 33.34 4.80 -10.16
C GLY A 110 32.37 5.74 -9.46
N GLU A 111 32.70 7.02 -9.41
CA GLU A 111 31.83 8.06 -8.87
C GLU A 111 31.93 9.34 -9.71
N ASN A 112 30.80 10.00 -9.94
CA ASN A 112 30.76 11.40 -10.37
C ASN A 112 29.98 12.23 -9.35
N LEU A 113 30.51 13.41 -9.04
CA LEU A 113 29.89 14.41 -8.17
C LEU A 113 29.61 15.70 -8.96
N ALA A 114 28.56 16.42 -8.58
CA ALA A 114 28.31 17.80 -9.02
C ALA A 114 27.58 18.59 -7.94
N ALA A 115 27.63 19.92 -8.01
CA ALA A 115 26.92 20.78 -7.08
C ALA A 115 26.52 22.11 -7.76
N GLY A 116 25.44 22.72 -7.27
CA GLY A 116 24.97 24.05 -7.69
C GLY A 116 23.74 24.08 -8.60
N TYR A 117 23.49 23.02 -9.38
CA TYR A 117 22.30 22.93 -10.24
C TYR A 117 21.24 22.00 -9.67
N ASP A 118 19.99 22.39 -9.87
CA ASP A 118 18.78 21.70 -9.45
C ASP A 118 18.09 20.95 -10.60
N ASP A 119 18.76 20.71 -11.72
CA ASP A 119 18.19 19.91 -12.82
C ASP A 119 19.25 19.00 -13.45
N ALA A 120 18.75 17.90 -14.00
CA ALA A 120 19.53 16.84 -14.58
C ALA A 120 20.23 17.30 -15.88
N VAL A 121 19.58 18.15 -16.69
CA VAL A 121 20.09 18.58 -18.00
C VAL A 121 21.34 19.44 -17.85
N ARG A 122 21.33 20.46 -16.98
CA ARG A 122 22.52 21.29 -16.72
C ARG A 122 23.63 20.46 -16.10
N THR A 123 23.28 19.57 -15.17
CA THR A 123 24.26 18.72 -14.47
C THR A 123 24.94 17.71 -15.39
N ILE A 124 24.19 16.99 -16.25
CA ILE A 124 24.81 16.03 -17.18
C ILE A 124 25.69 16.75 -18.22
N ASN A 125 25.30 17.94 -18.67
CA ASN A 125 26.12 18.73 -19.61
C ASN A 125 27.45 19.17 -18.96
N GLN A 126 27.45 19.46 -17.66
CA GLN A 126 28.68 19.71 -16.90
C GLN A 126 29.58 18.46 -16.88
N TRP A 127 29.01 17.27 -16.68
CA TRP A 127 29.79 16.02 -16.73
C TRP A 127 30.29 15.68 -18.13
N LYS A 128 29.49 15.90 -19.18
CA LYS A 128 29.88 15.63 -20.59
C LYS A 128 31.05 16.49 -21.05
N THR A 129 31.14 17.72 -20.56
CA THR A 129 32.22 18.66 -20.91
C THR A 129 33.50 18.44 -20.09
N SER A 130 33.43 17.69 -18.99
CA SER A 130 34.60 17.27 -18.21
C SER A 130 35.12 15.92 -18.69
N GLN A 131 36.35 15.86 -19.20
CA GLN A 131 36.96 14.61 -19.69
C GLN A 131 36.90 13.48 -18.64
N THR A 132 37.21 13.79 -17.38
CA THR A 132 37.19 12.80 -16.28
C THR A 132 35.79 12.28 -16.02
N HIS A 133 34.80 13.16 -15.79
CA HIS A 133 33.43 12.74 -15.49
C HIS A 133 32.79 12.01 -16.68
N ASN A 134 33.08 12.48 -17.90
CA ASN A 134 32.60 11.86 -19.12
C ASN A 134 33.12 10.43 -19.29
N SER A 135 34.40 10.20 -18.95
CA SER A 135 35.00 8.85 -19.01
C SER A 135 34.34 7.87 -18.03
N VAL A 136 33.89 8.33 -16.86
CA VAL A 136 33.14 7.49 -15.89
C VAL A 136 31.77 7.11 -16.47
N MET A 137 31.02 8.08 -17.02
CA MET A 137 29.71 7.81 -17.63
C MET A 137 29.79 6.84 -18.81
N LEU A 138 30.89 6.88 -19.58
CA LEU A 138 31.12 6.05 -20.76
C LEU A 138 31.97 4.81 -20.51
N ASN A 139 32.26 4.46 -19.26
CA ASN A 139 33.00 3.23 -18.97
C ASN A 139 32.11 2.01 -19.29
N SER A 140 32.57 1.17 -20.21
CA SER A 140 31.85 -0.02 -20.70
C SER A 140 31.77 -1.15 -19.67
N ASN A 141 32.58 -1.11 -18.62
CA ASN A 141 32.55 -2.14 -17.57
C ASN A 141 31.37 -1.98 -16.60
N PHE A 142 30.71 -0.83 -16.57
CA PHE A 142 29.60 -0.58 -15.65
C PHE A 142 28.28 -1.15 -16.16
N ASN A 143 27.55 -1.78 -15.25
CA ASN A 143 26.22 -2.38 -15.47
C ASN A 143 25.15 -1.77 -14.57
N VAL A 144 25.56 -1.12 -13.47
CA VAL A 144 24.64 -0.49 -12.51
C VAL A 144 25.08 0.92 -12.12
N ILE A 145 24.11 1.73 -11.69
CA ILE A 145 24.27 3.09 -11.20
C ILE A 145 23.45 3.29 -9.91
N GLY A 146 24.01 3.96 -8.92
CA GLY A 146 23.28 4.60 -7.83
C GLY A 146 23.30 6.11 -8.03
N ILE A 147 22.27 6.81 -7.57
CA ILE A 147 22.16 8.26 -7.73
C ILE A 147 21.56 8.91 -6.48
N SER A 148 22.02 10.11 -6.15
CA SER A 148 21.43 10.97 -5.11
C SER A 148 21.36 12.45 -5.51
N ARG A 149 20.15 12.99 -5.40
CA ARG A 149 19.60 14.35 -5.48
C ARG A 149 19.33 15.06 -4.15
N VAL A 150 20.25 15.82 -3.56
CA VAL A 150 19.97 16.45 -2.24
C VAL A 150 20.03 17.98 -2.25
N TYR A 151 19.15 18.60 -1.44
CA TYR A 151 19.07 20.05 -1.23
C TYR A 151 19.33 20.43 0.23
N GLY A 152 20.20 21.41 0.47
CA GLY A 152 20.47 21.99 1.77
C GLY A 152 20.52 23.51 1.70
N ALA A 153 19.48 24.19 2.18
CA ALA A 153 19.36 25.66 2.07
C ALA A 153 20.53 26.44 2.69
N ALA A 154 21.13 25.91 3.76
CA ALA A 154 22.27 26.50 4.48
C ALA A 154 23.64 26.08 3.92
N SER A 155 23.67 25.13 2.98
CA SER A 155 24.92 24.63 2.40
C SER A 155 25.43 25.55 1.28
N ARG A 156 26.75 25.51 1.04
CA ARG A 156 27.48 26.37 0.09
C ARG A 156 26.88 26.34 -1.31
N TYR A 157 26.56 25.15 -1.83
CA TYR A 157 26.10 24.98 -3.21
C TYR A 157 24.60 24.72 -3.34
N ARG A 158 23.88 24.59 -2.21
CA ARG A 158 22.45 24.27 -2.11
C ARG A 158 22.07 22.89 -2.65
N TYR A 159 22.38 22.56 -3.89
CA TYR A 159 22.12 21.25 -4.50
C TYR A 159 23.41 20.47 -4.69
N TYR A 160 23.38 19.17 -4.39
CA TYR A 160 24.47 18.23 -4.62
C TYR A 160 23.94 16.99 -5.32
N TRP A 161 24.71 16.53 -6.30
CA TRP A 161 24.48 15.32 -7.07
C TRP A 161 25.60 14.34 -6.83
N THR A 162 25.24 13.10 -6.54
CA THR A 162 26.17 11.97 -6.44
C THR A 162 25.72 10.87 -7.36
N THR A 163 26.62 10.30 -8.16
CA THR A 163 26.37 9.07 -8.90
C THR A 163 27.49 8.07 -8.66
N ASP A 164 27.12 6.89 -8.19
CA ASP A 164 28.02 5.77 -7.93
C ASP A 164 27.80 4.70 -9.00
N PHE A 165 28.87 4.14 -9.56
CA PHE A 165 28.82 3.17 -10.67
C PHE A 165 29.46 1.85 -10.28
N GLY A 166 28.96 0.75 -10.85
CA GLY A 166 29.49 -0.58 -10.55
C GLY A 166 29.34 -1.59 -11.68
N SER A 167 30.25 -2.55 -11.76
CA SER A 167 30.23 -3.62 -12.77
C SER A 167 29.37 -4.83 -12.41
N TYR A 168 29.13 -5.10 -11.13
CA TYR A 168 28.30 -6.22 -10.70
C TYR A 168 26.82 -5.81 -10.60
N ILE A 169 25.91 -6.61 -11.12
CA ILE A 169 24.47 -6.36 -11.00
C ILE A 169 24.00 -6.95 -9.66
N ASP A 170 23.84 -6.09 -8.66
CA ASP A 170 23.26 -6.43 -7.36
C ASP A 170 21.72 -6.34 -7.39
N GLN A 171 21.07 -6.09 -6.25
CA GLN A 171 19.64 -5.81 -6.25
C GLN A 171 19.37 -4.49 -7.00
N THR A 172 18.65 -4.57 -8.12
CA THR A 172 18.31 -3.40 -8.94
C THR A 172 16.82 -3.09 -8.93
N PHE A 173 16.47 -1.83 -9.19
CA PHE A 173 15.11 -1.37 -9.46
C PHE A 173 15.07 -0.51 -10.73
N ASP A 174 13.89 -0.32 -11.31
CA ASP A 174 13.69 0.40 -12.58
C ASP A 174 13.41 1.91 -12.38
N GLY A 175 13.66 2.42 -11.18
CA GLY A 175 13.27 3.77 -10.76
C GLY A 175 11.87 3.82 -10.13
N THR A 176 11.06 2.76 -10.26
CA THR A 176 9.76 2.64 -9.59
C THR A 176 9.84 1.64 -8.44
N GLN A 177 9.30 2.01 -7.28
CA GLN A 177 9.24 1.11 -6.13
C GLN A 177 8.30 -0.07 -6.41
N SER A 178 8.50 -1.19 -5.73
CA SER A 178 7.48 -2.23 -5.70
C SER A 178 6.41 -1.88 -4.67
N VAL A 179 5.13 -2.02 -5.05
CA VAL A 179 4.01 -2.03 -4.11
C VAL A 179 3.43 -3.43 -3.98
N ARG A 180 3.13 -3.83 -2.74
CA ARG A 180 2.37 -5.05 -2.47
C ARG A 180 0.92 -4.69 -2.26
N THR A 181 0.09 -5.07 -3.23
CA THR A 181 -1.35 -4.91 -3.15
C THR A 181 -2.00 -6.16 -2.57
N VAL A 182 -2.92 -5.94 -1.63
CA VAL A 182 -3.70 -7.00 -0.99
C VAL A 182 -5.14 -6.58 -0.80
N ASN A 183 -6.01 -7.55 -0.56
CA ASN A 183 -7.36 -7.31 -0.05
C ASN A 183 -7.30 -6.64 1.33
N ALA A 184 -7.98 -5.51 1.47
CA ALA A 184 -7.86 -4.67 2.67
C ALA A 184 -8.39 -5.35 3.95
N ALA A 185 -9.25 -6.37 3.82
CA ALA A 185 -9.85 -7.04 4.97
C ALA A 185 -9.01 -8.20 5.50
N ASN A 186 -8.28 -8.91 4.64
CA ASN A 186 -7.59 -10.15 5.01
C ASN A 186 -6.15 -10.30 4.51
N TYR A 187 -5.61 -9.30 3.80
CA TYR A 187 -4.23 -9.26 3.35
C TYR A 187 -3.84 -10.35 2.36
N SER A 188 -4.82 -11.03 1.76
CA SER A 188 -4.59 -11.97 0.66
C SER A 188 -4.24 -11.21 -0.63
N GLN A 189 -3.49 -11.85 -1.53
CA GLN A 189 -3.12 -11.26 -2.83
C GLN A 189 -4.21 -11.46 -3.90
N THR A 190 -5.43 -11.79 -3.48
CA THR A 190 -6.60 -11.90 -4.34
C THR A 190 -7.61 -10.83 -3.95
N VAL A 191 -8.03 -10.03 -4.93
CA VAL A 191 -9.06 -9.00 -4.78
C VAL A 191 -10.15 -9.24 -5.80
N SER A 192 -11.26 -8.52 -5.69
CA SER A 192 -12.29 -8.51 -6.74
C SER A 192 -12.61 -7.08 -7.16
N PRO A 193 -13.24 -6.89 -8.32
CA PRO A 193 -13.72 -5.57 -8.69
C PRO A 193 -14.68 -5.01 -7.64
N ASP A 194 -14.64 -3.69 -7.49
CA ASP A 194 -15.36 -2.92 -6.47
C ASP A 194 -14.89 -3.18 -5.02
N ALA A 195 -13.94 -4.08 -4.77
CA ALA A 195 -13.43 -4.36 -3.44
C ALA A 195 -12.43 -3.28 -2.95
N LEU A 196 -12.28 -3.16 -1.64
CA LEU A 196 -11.22 -2.39 -1.00
C LEU A 196 -9.90 -3.16 -1.10
N ALA A 197 -8.91 -2.49 -1.68
CA ALA A 197 -7.53 -2.95 -1.70
C ALA A 197 -6.65 -2.00 -0.87
N ALA A 198 -5.56 -2.55 -0.36
CA ALA A 198 -4.49 -1.81 0.28
C ALA A 198 -3.18 -2.09 -0.48
N SER A 199 -2.49 -1.04 -0.92
CA SER A 199 -1.12 -1.13 -1.42
C SER A 199 -0.15 -0.65 -0.35
N PHE A 200 0.83 -1.49 -0.03
CA PHE A 200 1.92 -1.17 0.88
C PHE A 200 3.21 -1.00 0.12
N GLY A 201 4.04 -0.07 0.58
CA GLY A 201 5.33 0.27 0.01
C GLY A 201 5.91 1.42 0.83
N THR A 202 6.79 2.23 0.24
CA THR A 202 7.46 3.31 0.97
C THR A 202 7.49 4.60 0.17
N GLN A 203 7.73 5.72 0.86
CA GLN A 203 7.93 7.03 0.24
C GLN A 203 6.92 7.38 -0.87
N MET A 204 5.66 6.92 -0.74
CA MET A 204 4.67 7.11 -1.80
C MET A 204 4.23 8.57 -1.89
N THR A 205 4.09 9.22 -0.74
CA THR A 205 3.79 10.65 -0.61
C THR A 205 4.43 11.19 0.67
N SER A 206 4.61 12.51 0.75
CA SER A 206 5.13 13.20 1.94
C SER A 206 4.06 13.49 3.00
N SER A 207 2.77 13.32 2.66
CA SER A 207 1.66 13.69 3.53
C SER A 207 0.59 12.59 3.58
N THR A 208 -0.13 12.52 4.70
CA THR A 208 -1.28 11.63 4.83
C THR A 208 -2.55 12.38 4.51
N ALA A 209 -3.42 11.79 3.69
CA ALA A 209 -4.71 12.37 3.33
C ALA A 209 -5.80 11.29 3.25
N SER A 210 -7.02 11.67 3.61
CA SER A 210 -8.22 10.84 3.48
C SER A 210 -9.20 11.50 2.52
N ALA A 211 -9.97 10.69 1.80
CA ALA A 211 -10.98 11.19 0.89
C ALA A 211 -12.05 12.01 1.66
N PRO A 212 -12.40 13.22 1.19
CA PRO A 212 -13.28 14.11 1.94
C PRO A 212 -14.77 13.74 1.83
N ALA A 213 -15.16 13.01 0.77
CA ALA A 213 -16.54 12.64 0.49
C ALA A 213 -16.62 11.48 -0.51
N THR A 214 -17.84 10.99 -0.74
CA THR A 214 -18.21 10.10 -1.85
C THR A 214 -18.89 10.92 -2.97
N PRO A 215 -18.63 10.65 -4.27
CA PRO A 215 -17.78 9.59 -4.81
C PRO A 215 -16.29 9.81 -4.50
N LEU A 216 -15.55 8.72 -4.32
CA LEU A 216 -14.13 8.78 -3.98
C LEU A 216 -13.32 9.39 -5.15
N PRO A 217 -12.35 10.28 -4.86
CA PRO A 217 -11.53 10.91 -5.89
C PRO A 217 -10.53 9.92 -6.50
N THR A 218 -10.14 10.12 -7.75
CA THR A 218 -9.08 9.33 -8.41
C THR A 218 -7.67 9.92 -8.22
N SER A 219 -7.59 11.08 -7.58
CA SER A 219 -6.34 11.72 -7.14
C SER A 219 -6.51 12.26 -5.73
N LEU A 220 -5.58 11.95 -4.84
CA LEU A 220 -5.63 12.34 -3.43
C LEU A 220 -4.20 12.62 -2.94
N GLY A 221 -3.94 13.83 -2.43
CA GLY A 221 -2.61 14.22 -1.96
C GLY A 221 -1.51 14.11 -3.03
N GLY A 222 -1.85 14.36 -4.30
CA GLY A 222 -0.95 14.20 -5.46
C GLY A 222 -0.88 12.76 -6.00
N ILE A 223 -1.41 11.78 -5.27
CA ILE A 223 -1.31 10.37 -5.62
C ILE A 223 -2.50 9.93 -6.47
N SER A 224 -2.21 9.15 -7.51
CA SER A 224 -3.20 8.36 -8.26
C SER A 224 -2.75 6.91 -8.35
N VAL A 225 -3.70 5.99 -8.42
CA VAL A 225 -3.45 4.56 -8.64
C VAL A 225 -4.20 4.13 -9.88
N THR A 226 -3.58 3.35 -10.76
CA THR A 226 -4.27 2.65 -11.85
C THR A 226 -4.21 1.14 -11.65
N VAL A 227 -5.29 0.47 -12.05
CA VAL A 227 -5.39 -0.99 -12.16
C VAL A 227 -5.64 -1.30 -13.63
N ASN A 228 -4.71 -1.99 -14.31
CA ASN A 228 -4.73 -2.17 -15.77
C ASN A 228 -5.04 -0.87 -16.53
N ASN A 229 -4.33 0.21 -16.18
CA ASN A 229 -4.50 1.56 -16.75
C ASN A 229 -5.83 2.27 -16.47
N VAL A 230 -6.73 1.69 -15.67
CA VAL A 230 -7.97 2.35 -15.22
C VAL A 230 -7.73 3.02 -13.87
N ASN A 231 -8.05 4.31 -13.75
CA ASN A 231 -7.91 5.06 -12.50
C ASN A 231 -8.77 4.47 -11.38
N ALA A 232 -8.15 4.22 -10.23
CA ALA A 232 -8.79 3.70 -9.04
C ALA A 232 -9.33 4.85 -8.16
N PRO A 233 -10.56 4.74 -7.63
CA PRO A 233 -11.05 5.64 -6.59
C PRO A 233 -10.28 5.44 -5.27
N LEU A 234 -9.74 6.50 -4.70
CA LEU A 234 -8.87 6.49 -3.52
C LEU A 234 -9.63 6.85 -2.25
N LEU A 235 -9.39 6.09 -1.19
CA LEU A 235 -9.95 6.33 0.15
C LEU A 235 -8.93 7.00 1.07
N PHE A 236 -7.68 6.58 1.01
CA PHE A 236 -6.62 7.01 1.92
C PHE A 236 -5.26 6.92 1.24
N VAL A 237 -4.37 7.87 1.52
CA VAL A 237 -2.97 7.87 1.10
C VAL A 237 -2.09 8.27 2.27
N SER A 238 -0.91 7.67 2.36
CA SER A 238 0.13 7.97 3.34
C SER A 238 1.50 7.62 2.74
N PRO A 239 2.61 7.97 3.40
CA PRO A 239 3.94 7.61 2.92
C PRO A 239 4.15 6.10 2.68
N THR A 240 3.43 5.23 3.37
CA THR A 240 3.65 3.77 3.33
C THR A 240 2.44 2.94 2.90
N GLN A 241 1.27 3.57 2.73
CA GLN A 241 0.03 2.85 2.43
C GLN A 241 -0.93 3.70 1.59
N ILE A 242 -1.59 3.05 0.62
CA ILE A 242 -2.72 3.61 -0.13
C ILE A 242 -3.90 2.63 -0.05
N ASN A 243 -5.09 3.12 0.27
CA ASN A 243 -6.33 2.36 0.22
C ASN A 243 -7.22 2.88 -0.91
N TYR A 244 -7.74 1.97 -1.71
CA TYR A 244 -8.49 2.31 -2.92
C TYR A 244 -9.47 1.20 -3.32
N LEU A 245 -10.39 1.53 -4.21
CA LEU A 245 -11.29 0.55 -4.81
C LEU A 245 -10.64 -0.04 -6.06
N ILE A 246 -10.70 -1.37 -6.20
CA ILE A 246 -10.46 -1.98 -7.50
C ILE A 246 -11.57 -1.51 -8.46
N PRO A 247 -11.24 -0.90 -9.61
CA PRO A 247 -12.26 -0.41 -10.53
C PRO A 247 -13.25 -1.50 -10.96
N SER A 248 -14.52 -1.14 -11.14
CA SER A 248 -15.59 -2.08 -11.47
C SER A 248 -15.37 -2.83 -12.79
N GLY A 249 -14.69 -2.23 -13.76
CA GLY A 249 -14.45 -2.81 -15.09
C GLY A 249 -13.29 -3.81 -15.18
N ILE A 250 -12.56 -4.08 -14.09
CA ILE A 250 -11.40 -4.98 -14.14
C ILE A 250 -11.87 -6.44 -14.22
N GLY A 251 -11.39 -7.18 -15.21
CA GLY A 251 -11.66 -8.61 -15.37
C GLY A 251 -10.78 -9.49 -14.47
N SER A 252 -11.14 -10.78 -14.34
CA SER A 252 -10.32 -11.75 -13.63
C SER A 252 -8.97 -11.97 -14.31
N GLY A 253 -7.94 -12.25 -13.53
CA GLY A 253 -6.56 -12.46 -13.97
C GLY A 253 -5.56 -11.64 -13.17
N ILE A 254 -4.30 -11.66 -13.58
CA ILE A 254 -3.28 -10.81 -12.97
C ILE A 254 -3.48 -9.38 -13.49
N ALA A 255 -3.69 -8.43 -12.58
CA ALA A 255 -3.79 -7.01 -12.90
C ALA A 255 -2.53 -6.26 -12.49
N GLN A 256 -2.09 -5.34 -13.35
CA GLN A 256 -0.99 -4.42 -13.07
C GLN A 256 -1.49 -3.27 -12.21
N ILE A 257 -0.73 -2.95 -11.17
CA ILE A 257 -0.92 -1.81 -10.29
C ILE A 257 0.18 -0.79 -10.61
N VAL A 258 -0.22 0.46 -10.83
CA VAL A 258 0.71 1.59 -11.04
C VAL A 258 0.30 2.71 -10.10
N VAL A 259 1.23 3.15 -9.26
CA VAL A 259 1.08 4.31 -8.38
C VAL A 259 1.84 5.47 -8.99
N LYS A 260 1.20 6.64 -9.05
CA LYS A 260 1.79 7.88 -9.56
C LYS A 260 1.70 8.99 -8.53
N ASN A 261 2.70 9.86 -8.48
CA ASN A 261 2.63 11.17 -7.84
C ASN A 261 2.69 12.25 -8.94
N GLY A 262 1.58 12.96 -9.16
CA GLY A 262 1.39 13.76 -10.36
C GLY A 262 1.51 12.89 -11.62
N ALA A 263 2.42 13.25 -12.53
CA ALA A 263 2.67 12.49 -13.75
C ALA A 263 3.70 11.34 -13.59
N ALA A 264 4.52 11.37 -12.53
CA ALA A 264 5.60 10.42 -12.33
C ALA A 264 5.06 9.08 -11.81
N ILE A 265 5.47 7.97 -12.42
CA ILE A 265 5.26 6.64 -11.85
C ILE A 265 6.26 6.47 -10.71
N ILE A 266 5.76 6.22 -9.51
CA ILE A 266 6.59 6.10 -8.30
C ILE A 266 6.64 4.66 -7.79
N ALA A 267 5.63 3.84 -8.12
CA ALA A 267 5.62 2.44 -7.76
C ALA A 267 4.78 1.60 -8.71
N THR A 268 5.13 0.33 -8.84
CA THR A 268 4.37 -0.66 -9.60
C THR A 268 4.25 -1.97 -8.84
N GLY A 269 3.25 -2.77 -9.18
CA GLY A 269 3.03 -4.09 -8.58
C GLY A 269 1.99 -4.87 -9.37
N THR A 270 1.63 -6.03 -8.85
CA THR A 270 0.56 -6.86 -9.43
C THR A 270 -0.33 -7.40 -8.33
N VAL A 271 -1.59 -7.67 -8.67
CA VAL A 271 -2.54 -8.36 -7.80
C VAL A 271 -3.37 -9.34 -8.63
N THR A 272 -3.76 -10.47 -8.05
CA THR A 272 -4.72 -11.37 -8.68
C THR A 272 -6.12 -10.79 -8.49
N VAL A 273 -6.82 -10.55 -9.58
CA VAL A 273 -8.24 -10.19 -9.57
C VAL A 273 -9.05 -11.44 -9.86
N ASP A 274 -10.05 -11.69 -9.03
CA ASP A 274 -11.07 -12.69 -9.29
C ASP A 274 -12.45 -12.03 -9.31
N TYR A 275 -13.45 -12.72 -9.86
CA TYR A 275 -14.81 -12.20 -9.94
C TYR A 275 -15.41 -11.93 -8.55
N ILE A 276 -15.07 -12.77 -7.57
CA ILE A 276 -15.43 -12.62 -6.17
C ILE A 276 -14.25 -13.04 -5.27
N SER A 277 -14.01 -12.27 -4.22
CA SER A 277 -12.98 -12.53 -3.21
C SER A 277 -13.50 -12.10 -1.86
N PRO A 278 -14.45 -12.85 -1.26
CA PRO A 278 -15.10 -12.45 -0.03
C PRO A 278 -14.07 -12.37 1.09
N SER A 279 -14.13 -11.31 1.90
CA SER A 279 -13.20 -11.09 3.02
C SER A 279 -13.87 -10.28 4.10
N ILE A 280 -13.64 -10.62 5.36
CA ILE A 280 -14.30 -10.00 6.52
C ILE A 280 -13.27 -9.20 7.31
N PHE A 281 -13.58 -7.93 7.60
CA PHE A 281 -12.72 -7.08 8.39
C PHE A 281 -12.64 -7.58 9.83
N THR A 282 -11.49 -7.39 10.45
CA THR A 282 -11.22 -7.74 11.85
C THR A 282 -10.81 -6.51 12.63
N VAL A 283 -11.07 -6.49 13.93
CA VAL A 283 -10.77 -5.35 14.81
C VAL A 283 -9.27 -5.04 14.82
N SER A 284 -8.43 -6.07 14.75
CA SER A 284 -6.97 -5.98 14.69
C SER A 284 -6.41 -5.58 13.32
N ALA A 285 -7.26 -5.34 12.32
CA ALA A 285 -6.83 -4.92 10.98
C ALA A 285 -5.89 -5.90 10.26
N ASN A 286 -5.82 -7.17 10.65
CA ASN A 286 -4.85 -8.13 10.11
C ASN A 286 -5.49 -9.38 9.48
N GLY A 287 -6.82 -9.38 9.38
CA GLY A 287 -7.58 -10.50 8.82
C GLY A 287 -7.83 -11.66 9.78
N SER A 288 -7.43 -11.56 11.04
CA SER A 288 -7.61 -12.62 12.05
C SER A 288 -8.19 -12.07 13.36
N GLY A 289 -8.75 -12.95 14.19
CA GLY A 289 -9.31 -12.57 15.50
C GLY A 289 -10.72 -12.00 15.41
N THR A 290 -11.07 -11.08 16.31
CA THR A 290 -12.44 -10.58 16.47
C THR A 290 -12.94 -9.90 15.21
N ALA A 291 -14.12 -10.29 14.73
CA ALA A 291 -14.78 -9.66 13.59
C ALA A 291 -15.05 -8.17 13.87
N ALA A 292 -14.74 -7.31 12.90
CA ALA A 292 -15.26 -5.95 12.87
C ALA A 292 -16.75 -6.04 12.50
N ALA A 293 -17.59 -6.14 13.52
CA ALA A 293 -19.00 -6.45 13.37
C ALA A 293 -19.84 -5.72 14.43
N GLN A 294 -21.15 -5.74 14.23
CA GLN A 294 -22.14 -5.24 15.18
C GLN A 294 -23.25 -6.28 15.39
N THR A 295 -24.03 -6.12 16.45
CA THR A 295 -25.25 -6.89 16.69
C THR A 295 -26.45 -5.97 16.84
N THR A 296 -27.60 -6.38 16.35
CA THR A 296 -28.88 -5.68 16.50
C THR A 296 -30.04 -6.67 16.63
N PHE A 297 -31.14 -6.27 17.26
CA PHE A 297 -32.40 -7.04 17.30
C PHE A 297 -33.56 -6.33 16.59
N ASP A 298 -33.45 -5.02 16.37
CA ASP A 298 -34.49 -4.14 15.85
C ASP A 298 -34.09 -3.44 14.54
N GLY A 299 -32.82 -3.52 14.13
CA GLY A 299 -32.28 -2.77 13.00
C GLY A 299 -32.14 -1.27 13.27
N VAL A 300 -32.30 -0.84 14.52
CA VAL A 300 -32.22 0.57 14.97
C VAL A 300 -31.06 0.74 15.94
N SER A 301 -31.01 -0.14 16.95
CA SER A 301 -30.01 -0.19 18.01
C SER A 301 -28.90 -1.18 17.64
N PHE A 302 -27.66 -0.69 17.59
CA PHE A 302 -26.49 -1.49 17.22
C PHE A 302 -25.47 -1.47 18.36
N HIS A 303 -24.83 -2.61 18.56
CA HIS A 303 -23.76 -2.77 19.54
C HIS A 303 -22.56 -3.45 18.91
N ALA A 304 -21.35 -2.93 19.11
CA ALA A 304 -20.12 -3.50 18.56
C ALA A 304 -19.91 -4.97 18.97
N ALA A 305 -19.30 -5.78 18.13
CA ALA A 305 -18.93 -7.16 18.49
C ALA A 305 -17.66 -7.24 19.37
N ALA A 306 -16.99 -6.11 19.58
CA ALA A 306 -15.79 -5.97 20.38
C ALA A 306 -15.96 -4.90 21.46
N ASN A 307 -15.17 -5.05 22.52
CA ASN A 307 -14.97 -4.03 23.55
C ASN A 307 -14.02 -2.94 23.03
N THR A 308 -13.92 -1.83 23.76
CA THR A 308 -13.04 -0.70 23.39
C THR A 308 -11.55 -1.05 23.43
N ASP A 309 -11.17 -2.09 24.17
CA ASP A 309 -9.79 -2.63 24.21
C ASP A 309 -9.49 -3.61 23.05
N GLY A 310 -10.43 -3.82 22.14
CA GLY A 310 -10.31 -4.73 21.01
C GLY A 310 -10.66 -6.20 21.30
N SER A 311 -10.87 -6.56 22.57
CA SER A 311 -11.30 -7.91 22.94
C SER A 311 -12.73 -8.22 22.47
N ALA A 312 -13.04 -9.50 22.24
CA ALA A 312 -14.38 -9.90 21.79
C ALA A 312 -15.43 -9.70 22.90
N ARG A 313 -16.46 -8.89 22.62
CA ARG A 313 -17.57 -8.65 23.55
C ARG A 313 -18.53 -9.83 23.53
N ALA A 314 -19.02 -10.25 24.70
CA ALA A 314 -20.04 -11.27 24.80
C ALA A 314 -21.35 -10.83 24.12
N LEU A 315 -21.78 -11.57 23.10
CA LEU A 315 -22.97 -11.31 22.31
C LEU A 315 -24.14 -12.17 22.79
N SER A 316 -25.31 -11.57 22.94
CA SER A 316 -26.55 -12.34 23.12
C SER A 316 -27.06 -12.83 21.77
N VAL A 317 -27.53 -14.08 21.70
CA VAL A 317 -28.23 -14.64 20.53
C VAL A 317 -29.70 -14.18 20.44
N GLY A 318 -30.22 -13.54 21.49
CA GLY A 318 -31.63 -13.17 21.61
C GLY A 318 -32.52 -14.34 22.01
N THR A 319 -33.76 -14.30 21.53
CA THR A 319 -34.81 -15.30 21.81
C THR A 319 -35.45 -15.79 20.51
N SER A 320 -36.31 -16.81 20.58
CA SER A 320 -37.04 -17.32 19.41
C SER A 320 -37.96 -16.28 18.76
N THR A 321 -38.59 -15.42 19.57
CA THR A 321 -39.49 -14.35 19.12
C THR A 321 -38.77 -13.03 18.82
N ARG A 322 -37.60 -12.82 19.42
CA ARG A 322 -36.75 -11.64 19.21
C ARG A 322 -35.28 -12.06 19.05
N PRO A 323 -34.90 -12.57 17.87
CA PRO A 323 -33.52 -13.01 17.61
C PRO A 323 -32.60 -11.81 17.42
N ASN A 324 -31.31 -11.99 17.76
CA ASN A 324 -30.28 -11.03 17.41
C ASN A 324 -29.65 -11.39 16.06
N TYR A 325 -29.23 -10.36 15.33
CA TYR A 325 -28.53 -10.46 14.06
C TYR A 325 -27.11 -9.94 14.22
N LEU A 326 -26.14 -10.69 13.71
CA LEU A 326 -24.77 -10.29 13.52
C LEU A 326 -24.64 -9.57 12.18
N ILE A 327 -24.08 -8.37 12.21
CA ILE A 327 -23.82 -7.51 11.06
C ILE A 327 -22.31 -7.54 10.83
N LEU A 328 -21.89 -8.33 9.83
CA LEU A 328 -20.49 -8.47 9.45
C LEU A 328 -20.16 -7.42 8.39
N TYR A 329 -18.98 -6.82 8.51
CA TYR A 329 -18.43 -5.91 7.52
C TYR A 329 -17.27 -6.55 6.79
N GLY A 330 -17.26 -6.44 5.46
CA GLY A 330 -16.28 -7.09 4.61
C GLY A 330 -16.03 -6.33 3.31
N THR A 331 -15.37 -6.99 2.37
CA THR A 331 -15.21 -6.51 1.00
C THR A 331 -15.09 -7.69 0.03
N GLY A 332 -15.29 -7.43 -1.26
CA GLY A 332 -15.15 -8.39 -2.33
C GLY A 332 -16.23 -9.48 -2.41
N LEU A 333 -17.37 -9.29 -1.75
CA LEU A 333 -18.51 -10.20 -1.72
C LEU A 333 -19.69 -9.73 -2.58
N ARG A 334 -19.84 -8.42 -2.83
CA ARG A 334 -21.04 -7.87 -3.49
C ARG A 334 -21.38 -8.42 -4.88
N ARG A 335 -20.39 -9.00 -5.58
CA ARG A 335 -20.57 -9.61 -6.90
C ARG A 335 -21.07 -11.05 -6.85
N ARG A 336 -21.41 -11.58 -5.68
CA ARG A 336 -22.05 -12.90 -5.55
C ARG A 336 -23.22 -13.07 -6.55
N SER A 337 -23.37 -14.27 -7.07
CA SER A 337 -24.41 -14.68 -8.02
C SER A 337 -25.82 -14.46 -7.48
N SER A 338 -26.04 -14.79 -6.21
CA SER A 338 -27.33 -14.74 -5.53
C SER A 338 -27.14 -14.75 -4.01
N LEU A 339 -28.18 -14.42 -3.24
CA LEU A 339 -28.10 -14.54 -1.78
C LEU A 339 -27.93 -16.01 -1.32
N SER A 340 -28.52 -16.97 -2.04
CA SER A 340 -28.35 -18.41 -1.79
C SER A 340 -26.93 -18.91 -2.06
N GLY A 341 -26.14 -18.17 -2.82
CA GLY A 341 -24.71 -18.45 -3.01
C GLY A 341 -23.85 -18.10 -1.79
N VAL A 342 -24.42 -17.47 -0.75
CA VAL A 342 -23.71 -17.08 0.47
C VAL A 342 -24.10 -17.99 1.63
N GLN A 343 -23.09 -18.62 2.22
CA GLN A 343 -23.22 -19.48 3.38
C GLN A 343 -22.41 -18.92 4.53
N VAL A 344 -23.01 -18.87 5.73
CA VAL A 344 -22.31 -18.47 6.94
C VAL A 344 -22.47 -19.57 7.97
N SER A 345 -21.37 -19.96 8.61
CA SER A 345 -21.39 -20.80 9.81
C SER A 345 -20.76 -20.05 10.98
N ILE A 346 -21.33 -20.24 12.17
CA ILE A 346 -20.85 -19.65 13.41
C ILE A 346 -20.71 -20.79 14.42
N GLY A 347 -19.53 -21.01 15.00
CA GLY A 347 -19.26 -22.13 15.90
C GLY A 347 -19.62 -23.50 15.30
N GLY A 348 -19.45 -23.65 13.97
CA GLY A 348 -19.81 -24.84 13.20
C GLY A 348 -21.31 -24.98 12.87
N LEU A 349 -22.18 -24.10 13.37
CA LEU A 349 -23.61 -24.12 13.06
C LEU A 349 -23.92 -23.24 11.85
N ALA A 350 -24.72 -23.74 10.91
CA ALA A 350 -25.23 -22.94 9.81
C ALA A 350 -26.09 -21.79 10.35
N ALA A 351 -25.82 -20.58 9.87
CA ALA A 351 -26.51 -19.37 10.27
C ALA A 351 -27.26 -18.77 9.07
N GLN A 352 -28.50 -18.33 9.30
CA GLN A 352 -29.34 -17.78 8.22
C GLN A 352 -28.80 -16.43 7.75
N VAL A 353 -28.53 -16.31 6.45
CA VAL A 353 -28.10 -15.06 5.81
C VAL A 353 -29.33 -14.29 5.30
N ASN A 354 -29.60 -13.13 5.89
CA ASN A 354 -30.74 -12.29 5.54
C ASN A 354 -30.38 -11.21 4.52
N PHE A 355 -29.12 -10.78 4.50
CA PHE A 355 -28.60 -9.80 3.55
C PHE A 355 -27.12 -10.07 3.33
N ALA A 356 -26.65 -9.83 2.12
CA ALA A 356 -25.23 -9.83 1.77
C ALA A 356 -25.07 -8.95 0.55
N GLY A 357 -24.30 -7.87 0.61
CA GLY A 357 -24.18 -6.92 -0.51
C GLY A 357 -23.41 -5.66 -0.17
N ALA A 358 -23.37 -4.70 -1.09
CA ALA A 358 -22.69 -3.43 -0.89
C ALA A 358 -23.30 -2.64 0.27
N HIS A 359 -22.46 -2.02 1.10
CA HIS A 359 -22.89 -1.09 2.12
C HIS A 359 -23.42 0.20 1.45
N PRO A 360 -24.56 0.77 1.89
CA PRO A 360 -25.24 1.85 1.18
C PRO A 360 -24.47 3.18 1.15
N VAL A 361 -23.52 3.38 2.07
CA VAL A 361 -22.81 4.67 2.23
C VAL A 361 -21.34 4.60 1.87
N TYR A 362 -20.68 3.46 2.10
CA TYR A 362 -19.23 3.37 2.05
C TYR A 362 -18.84 2.51 0.85
N GLY A 363 -18.29 3.17 -0.19
CA GLY A 363 -17.78 2.48 -1.37
C GLY A 363 -16.76 1.42 -0.97
N GLY A 364 -16.85 0.23 -1.55
CA GLY A 364 -15.91 -0.84 -1.23
C GLY A 364 -16.18 -1.63 0.06
N LEU A 365 -17.04 -1.13 0.95
CA LEU A 365 -17.52 -1.89 2.09
C LEU A 365 -18.72 -2.77 1.69
N ASP A 366 -18.69 -4.02 2.09
CA ASP A 366 -19.80 -4.97 2.02
C ASP A 366 -20.35 -5.24 3.40
N GLN A 367 -21.64 -5.56 3.47
CA GLN A 367 -22.35 -5.90 4.69
C GLN A 367 -23.05 -7.25 4.54
N LEU A 368 -22.99 -8.07 5.60
CA LEU A 368 -23.81 -9.26 5.74
C LEU A 368 -24.64 -9.17 7.01
N ASN A 369 -25.92 -9.53 6.92
CA ASN A 369 -26.81 -9.65 8.08
C ASN A 369 -27.10 -11.13 8.29
N VAL A 370 -26.68 -11.65 9.43
CA VAL A 370 -26.74 -13.07 9.75
C VAL A 370 -27.51 -13.25 11.05
N ARG A 371 -28.58 -14.05 11.04
CA ARG A 371 -29.29 -14.40 12.27
C ARG A 371 -28.38 -15.27 13.15
N LEU A 372 -28.19 -14.90 14.41
CA LEU A 372 -27.46 -15.73 15.37
C LEU A 372 -28.30 -16.96 15.76
N PRO A 373 -27.81 -18.21 15.54
CA PRO A 373 -28.48 -19.41 16.01
C PRO A 373 -28.60 -19.42 17.54
N LEU A 374 -29.75 -19.89 18.06
CA LEU A 374 -30.01 -19.90 19.50
C LEU A 374 -29.13 -20.93 20.23
N GLU A 375 -28.70 -21.96 19.52
CA GLU A 375 -27.86 -23.07 19.97
C GLU A 375 -26.40 -22.64 20.24
N LEU A 376 -26.04 -21.39 19.90
CA LEU A 376 -24.74 -20.80 20.23
C LEU A 376 -24.66 -20.24 21.64
N ARG A 377 -25.79 -20.12 22.35
CA ARG A 377 -25.83 -19.54 23.69
C ARG A 377 -24.78 -20.17 24.60
N GLY A 378 -23.94 -19.33 25.20
CA GLY A 378 -22.91 -19.73 26.15
C GLY A 378 -21.70 -20.45 25.55
N ARG A 379 -21.57 -20.54 24.22
CA ARG A 379 -20.43 -21.21 23.58
C ARG A 379 -19.11 -20.42 23.70
N GLY A 380 -19.14 -19.17 24.15
CA GLY A 380 -17.95 -18.34 24.28
C GLY A 380 -17.37 -17.96 22.92
N LEU A 381 -16.05 -17.91 22.83
CA LEU A 381 -15.35 -17.51 21.61
C LEU A 381 -15.45 -18.59 20.53
N VAL A 382 -16.10 -18.27 19.41
CA VAL A 382 -16.35 -19.19 18.30
C VAL A 382 -15.94 -18.59 16.95
N ASP A 383 -15.61 -19.46 16.01
CA ASP A 383 -15.27 -19.08 14.64
C ASP A 383 -16.51 -18.71 13.83
N VAL A 384 -16.35 -17.76 12.92
CA VAL A 384 -17.32 -17.37 11.89
C VAL A 384 -16.65 -17.60 10.54
N ASN A 385 -17.25 -18.46 9.74
CA ASN A 385 -16.80 -18.75 8.37
C ASN A 385 -17.85 -18.26 7.38
N VAL A 386 -17.41 -17.51 6.38
CA VAL A 386 -18.25 -17.00 5.29
C VAL A 386 -17.75 -17.60 3.98
N ILE A 387 -18.67 -18.17 3.20
CA ILE A 387 -18.42 -18.66 1.84
C ILE A 387 -19.38 -17.92 0.90
N ALA A 388 -18.87 -17.40 -0.22
CA ALA A 388 -19.69 -16.83 -1.27
C ALA A 388 -19.27 -17.42 -2.62
N ASP A 389 -20.23 -18.01 -3.34
CA ASP A 389 -20.03 -18.69 -4.63
C ASP A 389 -18.83 -19.68 -4.61
N GLY A 390 -18.72 -20.45 -3.53
CA GLY A 390 -17.65 -21.44 -3.35
C GLY A 390 -16.30 -20.87 -2.92
N ARG A 391 -16.14 -19.56 -2.77
CA ARG A 391 -14.92 -18.92 -2.24
C ARG A 391 -15.07 -18.61 -0.76
N SER A 392 -14.09 -19.03 0.04
CA SER A 392 -14.05 -18.77 1.47
C SER A 392 -13.45 -17.39 1.76
N ALA A 393 -14.04 -16.68 2.72
CA ALA A 393 -13.39 -15.55 3.37
C ALA A 393 -12.38 -16.03 4.42
N ASN A 394 -11.63 -15.10 4.99
CA ASN A 394 -10.88 -15.36 6.22
C ASN A 394 -11.82 -15.73 7.37
N THR A 395 -11.39 -16.69 8.20
CA THR A 395 -12.08 -17.03 9.44
C THR A 395 -11.87 -15.93 10.46
N VAL A 396 -12.98 -15.43 11.03
CA VAL A 396 -12.97 -14.43 12.10
C VAL A 396 -13.65 -14.99 13.34
N LYS A 397 -13.57 -14.31 14.48
CA LYS A 397 -14.12 -14.77 15.75
C LYS A 397 -15.19 -13.83 16.30
N VAL A 398 -16.15 -14.39 17.01
CA VAL A 398 -17.11 -13.66 17.85
C VAL A 398 -17.25 -14.37 19.20
N ASN A 399 -17.53 -13.63 20.27
CA ASN A 399 -17.74 -14.21 21.59
C ASN A 399 -19.24 -14.28 21.89
N VAL A 400 -19.81 -15.49 22.02
CA VAL A 400 -21.24 -15.67 22.29
C VAL A 400 -21.46 -15.92 23.78
N GLY A 401 -22.14 -14.98 24.42
CA GLY A 401 -22.50 -15.03 25.82
C GLY A 401 -23.68 -15.95 26.12
N ASN A 402 -23.99 -16.08 27.41
CA ASN A 402 -25.16 -16.80 27.92
C ASN A 402 -26.49 -16.10 27.60
#